data_AF-A0A496PNE1-F1
#
_entry.id   AF-A0A496PNE1-F1
#
_cell.length_a   1.000
_cell.length_b   1.000
_cell.length_c   1.000
_cell.angle_alpha   90.00
_cell.angle_beta   90.00
_cell.angle_gamma   90.00
#
_symmetry.space_group_name_H-M   'P 1'
#
loop_
_entity.id
_entity.type
_entity.pdbx_description
1 polymer ?
#
loop_
_entity_poly.entity_id
_entity_poly.type
_entity_poly.pdbx_seq_one_letter_code
_entity_poly.pdbx_strand_id
1 'polypeptide(L)' 'EIEVFYLPSYSPELNPDEYLNGDLKHCIRSGLPARSEKALTKKTRSFMRKLQNRPKHVSNYFKHPRIAYAA' A
#
# COMPACT_ATOMS: atom_id res chain seq x y z
N GLU A 1 18.54 -9.48 13.55
CA GLU A 1 17.73 -10.69 13.31
C GLU A 1 16.46 -10.26 12.59
N ILE A 2 15.87 -11.10 11.74
CA ILE A 2 14.60 -10.80 11.06
C ILE A 2 13.52 -11.65 11.71
N GLU A 3 12.50 -11.00 12.26
CA GLU A 3 11.35 -11.67 12.87
C GLU A 3 10.25 -11.93 11.85
N VAL A 4 9.49 -13.00 12.07
CA VAL A 4 8.36 -13.40 11.20
C VAL A 4 7.08 -13.35 12.01
N PHE A 5 6.09 -12.58 11.53
CA PHE A 5 4.75 -12.54 12.11
C PHE A 5 3.78 -13.36 11.24
N TYR A 6 3.15 -14.37 11.82
CA TYR A 6 2.20 -15.23 11.11
C TYR A 6 0.78 -14.69 11.23
N LEU A 7 0.13 -14.50 10.09
CA LEU A 7 -1.28 -14.14 10.02
C LEU A 7 -2.16 -15.38 9.88
N PRO A 8 -3.37 -15.40 10.48
CA PRO A 8 -4.37 -16.40 10.17
C PRO A 8 -4.70 -16.38 8.67
N SER A 9 -4.99 -17.55 8.12
CA SER A 9 -5.42 -17.68 6.72
C SER A 9 -6.62 -16.78 6.43
N TYR A 10 -6.67 -16.22 5.21
CA TYR A 10 -7.79 -15.39 4.73
C TYR A 10 -8.10 -14.14 5.59
N SER A 11 -7.10 -13.56 6.25
CA SER A 11 -7.26 -12.34 7.09
C SER A 11 -6.60 -11.09 6.48
N PRO A 12 -7.03 -10.61 5.30
CA PRO A 12 -6.42 -9.46 4.63
C PRO A 12 -6.47 -8.16 5.46
N GLU A 13 -7.48 -8.01 6.32
CA GLU A 13 -7.61 -6.89 7.27
C GLU A 13 -6.44 -6.69 8.23
N LEU A 14 -5.63 -7.74 8.44
CA LEU A 14 -4.49 -7.74 9.34
C LEU A 14 -3.22 -7.43 8.54
N ASN A 15 -3.23 -7.54 7.22
CA ASN A 15 -2.04 -7.26 6.43
C ASN A 15 -1.88 -5.74 6.21
N PRO A 16 -0.80 -5.11 6.70
CA PRO A 16 -0.58 -3.68 6.53
C PRO A 16 -0.42 -3.26 5.06
N ASP A 17 -0.05 -4.19 4.17
CA ASP A 17 0.04 -3.91 2.73
C ASP A 17 -1.31 -3.54 2.09
N GLU A 18 -2.44 -3.95 2.68
CA GLU A 18 -3.76 -3.68 2.11
C GLU A 18 -4.10 -2.19 2.17
N TYR A 19 -3.56 -1.45 3.14
CA TYR A 19 -3.70 0.00 3.23
C TYR A 19 -2.94 0.70 2.10
N LEU A 20 -1.69 0.28 1.85
CA LEU A 20 -0.90 0.74 0.72
C LEU A 20 -1.57 0.39 -0.61
N ASN A 21 -2.01 -0.85 -0.75
CA ASN A 21 -2.66 -1.37 -1.95
C ASN A 21 -3.98 -0.63 -2.21
N GLY A 22 -4.74 -0.29 -1.17
CA GLY A 22 -5.95 0.52 -1.25
C GLY A 22 -5.67 1.90 -1.85
N ASP A 23 -4.68 2.63 -1.32
CA ASP A 23 -4.30 3.96 -1.82
C ASP A 23 -3.74 3.89 -3.26
N LEU A 24 -2.89 2.89 -3.54
CA LEU A 24 -2.36 2.66 -4.88
C LEU A 24 -3.48 2.37 -5.89
N LYS A 25 -4.39 1.44 -5.57
CA LYS A 25 -5.53 1.06 -6.42
C LYS A 25 -6.45 2.26 -6.65
N HIS A 26 -6.69 3.08 -5.62
CA HIS A 26 -7.46 4.32 -5.75
C HIS A 26 -6.76 5.31 -6.71
N CYS A 27 -5.46 5.56 -6.52
CA CYS A 27 -4.69 6.45 -7.38
C CYS A 27 -4.59 5.96 -8.83
N ILE A 28 -4.44 4.66 -9.06
CA ILE A 28 -4.42 4.09 -10.41
C ILE A 28 -5.78 4.24 -11.10
N ARG A 29 -6.89 4.10 -10.35
CA ARG A 29 -8.24 4.23 -10.89
C ARG A 29 -8.70 5.68 -11.07
N SER A 30 -8.08 6.63 -10.38
CA SER A 30 -8.41 8.05 -10.53
C SER A 30 -7.81 8.66 -11.80
N GLY A 31 -8.52 9.63 -12.40
CA GLY A 31 -8.09 10.29 -13.62
C GLY A 31 -8.12 9.39 -14.86
N LEU A 32 -7.23 9.66 -15.83
CA LEU A 32 -7.20 8.91 -17.09
C LEU A 32 -6.80 7.44 -16.85
N PRO A 33 -7.60 6.47 -17.35
CA PRO A 33 -7.27 5.06 -17.26
C PRO A 33 -6.01 4.72 -18.05
N ALA A 34 -5.12 3.93 -17.46
CA ALA A 34 -4.02 3.32 -18.20
C ALA A 34 -4.56 2.26 -19.16
N ARG A 35 -4.22 2.37 -20.46
CA ARG A 35 -4.66 1.43 -21.52
C ARG A 35 -3.53 0.52 -22.03
N SER A 36 -2.36 0.59 -21.40
CA SER A 36 -1.22 -0.26 -21.68
C SER A 36 -0.45 -0.57 -20.41
N GLU A 37 0.28 -1.69 -20.42
CA GLU A 37 1.14 -2.08 -19.31
C GLU A 37 2.18 -1.00 -18.99
N LYS A 38 2.82 -0.42 -20.00
CA LYS A 38 3.79 0.68 -19.82
C LYS A 38 3.19 1.89 -19.11
N ALA A 39 1.95 2.25 -19.46
CA ALA A 39 1.25 3.36 -18.80
C ALA A 39 0.89 3.02 -17.35
N LEU A 40 0.42 1.79 -17.10
CA LEU A 40 0.10 1.31 -15.76
C LEU A 40 1.35 1.30 -14.87
N THR A 41 2.44 0.71 -15.35
CA THR A 41 3.73 0.67 -14.65
C THR A 41 4.26 2.07 -14.35
N LYS A 42 4.16 3.01 -15.29
CA LYS A 42 4.54 4.42 -15.05
C LYS A 42 3.70 5.04 -13.93
N LYS A 43 2.38 4.82 -13.93
CA LYS A 43 1.47 5.34 -12.91
C LYS A 43 1.76 4.76 -11.53
N THR A 44 1.93 3.44 -11.44
CA THR A 44 2.32 2.73 -10.21
C THR A 44 3.65 3.26 -9.66
N ARG A 45 4.70 3.35 -10.49
CA ARG A 45 6.02 3.84 -10.05
C ARG A 45 5.97 5.29 -9.60
N SER A 46 5.18 6.13 -10.27
CA SER A 46 4.99 7.52 -9.88
C SER A 46 4.33 7.63 -8.49
N PHE A 47 3.30 6.84 -8.22
CA PHE A 47 2.66 6.76 -6.91
C PHE A 47 3.65 6.29 -5.82
N MET A 48 4.39 5.20 -6.06
CA MET A 48 5.34 4.66 -5.08
C MET A 48 6.44 5.68 -4.74
N ARG A 49 6.99 6.39 -5.74
CA ARG A 49 7.96 7.47 -5.51
C ARG A 49 7.38 8.64 -4.72
N LYS A 50 6.13 9.02 -5.00
CA LYS A 50 5.42 10.06 -4.23
C LYS A 50 5.28 9.65 -2.76
N LEU A 51 5.00 8.38 -2.50
CA LEU A 51 4.84 7.84 -1.16
C LEU A 51 6.16 7.78 -0.38
N GLN A 52 7.27 7.43 -1.03
CA GLN A 52 8.63 7.49 -0.45
C GLN A 52 8.96 8.87 0.13
N ASN A 53 8.48 9.94 -0.52
CA ASN A 53 8.67 11.32 -0.06
C ASN A 53 7.62 11.78 0.98
N ARG A 54 6.76 10.89 1.48
CA ARG A 54 5.67 11.18 2.42
C ARG A 54 5.69 10.23 3.63
N PRO A 55 6.75 10.23 4.45
CA PRO A 55 6.89 9.29 5.56
C PRO A 55 5.74 9.37 6.58
N LYS A 56 5.18 10.55 6.81
CA LYS A 56 4.02 10.73 7.70
C LYS A 56 2.76 10.02 7.18
N HIS A 57 2.58 9.96 5.86
CA HIS A 57 1.46 9.24 5.24
C HIS A 57 1.66 7.74 5.37
N VAL A 58 2.88 7.24 5.16
CA VAL A 58 3.22 5.82 5.35
C VAL A 58 3.01 5.40 6.82
N SER A 59 3.51 6.18 7.77
CA SER A 59 3.33 5.92 9.20
C SER A 59 1.85 5.89 9.61
N ASN A 60 0.98 6.65 8.94
CA ASN A 60 -0.44 6.62 9.24
C ASN A 60 -1.11 5.27 8.89
N TYR A 61 -0.58 4.48 7.96
CA TYR A 61 -1.12 3.14 7.70
C TYR A 61 -1.10 2.29 8.96
N PHE A 62 0.01 2.32 9.71
CA PHE A 62 0.24 1.54 10.92
C PHE A 62 -0.56 1.98 12.16
N LYS A 63 -1.38 3.04 12.04
CA LYS A 63 -2.20 3.52 13.17
C LYS A 63 -3.52 2.77 13.32
N HIS A 64 -3.89 1.95 12.34
CA HIS A 64 -5.15 1.21 12.44
C HIS A 64 -5.02 0.07 13.47
N PRO A 65 -5.98 -0.09 14.42
CA PRO A 65 -5.83 -1.05 15.53
C PRO A 65 -5.56 -2.50 15.09
N ARG A 66 -6.11 -2.92 13.95
CA ARG A 66 -5.94 -4.29 13.41
C ARG A 66 -4.52 -4.62 12.94
N ILE A 67 -3.67 -3.62 12.72
CA ILE A 67 -2.29 -3.80 12.22
C ILE A 67 -1.23 -3.24 13.18
N ALA A 68 -1.61 -2.98 14.43
CA ALA A 68 -0.71 -2.45 15.45
C ALA A 68 0.50 -3.35 15.71
N TYR A 69 0.42 -4.65 15.37
CA TYR A 69 1.53 -5.59 15.49
C TYR A 69 2.68 -5.30 14.51
N ALA A 70 2.43 -4.54 13.44
CA ALA A 70 3.40 -4.26 12.37
C ALA A 70 4.02 -2.86 12.46
N ALA A 71 3.74 -2.10 13.53
CA ALA A 71 4.11 -0.71 13.72
C ALA A 71 5.49 -0.55 14.38
#